data_AF-A0A9E7SUR6-F1
#
_entry.id   AF-A0A9E7SUR6-F1
#
_cell.length_a   1.000
_cell.length_b   1.000
_cell.length_c   1.000
_cell.angle_alpha   90.00
_cell.angle_beta   90.00
_cell.angle_gamma   90.00
#
_symmetry.space_group_name_H-M   'P 1'
#
loop_
_entity.id
_entity.type
_entity.pdbx_description
1 polymer ?
#
loop_
_entity_poly.entity_id
_entity_poly.type
_entity_poly.pdbx_seq_one_letter_code
_entity_poly.pdbx_strand_id
1 'polypeptide(L)'
;MPQVYAYGASWGVGNVHINDKLATEDGFRLIHFMTTQTVRDERYRIVLDEEMPLAPDETIAGRIHHTHGVVLPIRPTDEGPVYDPVPTAFELPNGDHQPFIHAMWEQDEIVDGPFADWEFPGADEDESASDGAGSDEGDFRLLGNAAAWMGDAPDAIADTENPPLELEEGTEYVLVWENVDGQQHNFAIEDENGENLLASELMGEDGATQTVEFTATEAMAEYYCQVHPNSMRGSIELV
;
A
#
# COMPACT_ATOMS: atom_id res chain seq x y z
N MET A 1 -3.61 26.37 12.69
CA MET A 1 -3.92 25.01 13.14
C MET A 1 -2.60 24.36 13.48
N PRO A 2 -2.54 23.54 14.53
CA PRO A 2 -1.30 22.91 14.93
C PRO A 2 -0.80 21.96 13.83
N GLN A 3 0.51 21.90 13.64
CA GLN A 3 1.19 20.83 12.92
C GLN A 3 1.17 19.59 13.81
N VAL A 4 0.70 18.48 13.27
CA VAL A 4 0.53 17.24 14.03
C VAL A 4 1.17 16.07 13.33
N TYR A 5 1.65 15.13 14.14
CA TYR A 5 2.03 13.82 13.64
C TYR A 5 0.78 13.07 13.17
N ALA A 6 0.86 12.58 11.93
CA ALA A 6 -0.03 11.56 11.41
C ALA A 6 0.66 10.21 11.60
N TYR A 7 0.04 9.33 12.38
CA TYR A 7 0.55 7.98 12.64
C TYR A 7 0.26 7.03 11.47
N GLY A 8 -0.84 7.28 10.76
CA GLY A 8 -1.22 6.52 9.59
C GLY A 8 -2.38 7.20 8.88
N ALA A 9 -2.47 7.01 7.57
CA ALA A 9 -3.53 7.55 6.76
C ALA A 9 -3.80 6.64 5.57
N SER A 10 -5.07 6.47 5.23
CA SER A 10 -5.50 5.72 4.06
C SER A 10 -6.62 6.43 3.32
N TRP A 11 -6.70 6.17 2.03
CA TRP A 11 -7.74 6.64 1.14
C TRP A 11 -8.37 5.43 0.47
N GLY A 12 -9.69 5.47 0.29
CA GLY A 12 -10.42 4.42 -0.37
C GLY A 12 -11.67 4.95 -1.04
N VAL A 13 -12.30 4.13 -1.86
CA VAL A 13 -13.60 4.40 -2.46
C VAL A 13 -14.54 3.28 -2.07
N GLY A 14 -15.78 3.61 -1.73
CA GLY A 14 -16.72 2.60 -1.28
C GLY A 14 -18.17 3.03 -1.34
N ASN A 15 -19.05 2.04 -1.26
CA ASN A 15 -20.48 2.24 -1.09
C ASN A 15 -20.78 2.74 0.33
N VAL A 16 -21.71 3.68 0.46
CA VAL A 16 -22.23 4.08 1.77
C VAL A 16 -23.52 3.32 2.04
N HIS A 17 -23.54 2.54 3.12
CA HIS A 17 -24.74 1.87 3.61
C HIS A 17 -25.27 2.57 4.86
N ILE A 18 -26.57 2.85 4.90
CA ILE A 18 -27.26 3.41 6.06
C ILE A 18 -28.32 2.42 6.50
N ASN A 19 -28.18 1.86 7.71
CA ASN A 19 -29.05 0.81 8.23
C ASN A 19 -29.20 -0.37 7.24
N ASP A 20 -28.05 -0.91 6.79
CA ASP A 20 -27.92 -2.02 5.84
C ASP A 20 -28.44 -1.75 4.42
N LYS A 21 -28.93 -0.55 4.13
CA LYS A 21 -29.39 -0.15 2.80
C LYS A 21 -28.34 0.67 2.09
N LEU A 22 -28.05 0.32 0.83
CA LEU A 22 -27.22 1.15 -0.03
C LEU A 22 -27.85 2.54 -0.16
N ALA A 23 -27.14 3.56 0.31
CA ALA A 23 -27.61 4.94 0.33
C ALA A 23 -27.10 5.74 -0.87
N THR A 24 -25.95 5.33 -1.44
CA THR A 24 -25.32 5.94 -2.61
C THR A 24 -25.47 5.04 -3.83
N GLU A 25 -26.70 4.89 -4.33
CA GLU A 25 -27.00 4.11 -5.56
C GLU A 25 -26.39 4.73 -6.83
N ASP A 26 -25.98 5.98 -6.74
CA ASP A 26 -25.33 6.77 -7.78
C ASP A 26 -23.82 6.53 -7.91
N GLY A 27 -23.24 5.73 -7.00
CA GLY A 27 -21.87 5.25 -7.06
C GLY A 27 -21.09 5.48 -5.76
N PHE A 28 -19.78 5.21 -5.83
CA PHE A 28 -18.91 5.26 -4.66
C PHE A 28 -18.74 6.68 -4.11
N ARG A 29 -18.34 6.76 -2.84
CA ARG A 29 -17.81 7.99 -2.23
C ARG A 29 -16.36 7.80 -1.84
N LEU A 30 -15.60 8.89 -1.91
CA LEU A 30 -14.23 8.94 -1.43
C LEU A 30 -14.25 8.91 0.11
N ILE A 31 -13.48 8.00 0.68
CA ILE A 31 -13.36 7.78 2.12
C ILE A 31 -11.90 8.00 2.52
N HIS A 32 -11.71 8.72 3.62
CA HIS A 32 -10.40 8.96 4.19
C HIS A 32 -10.38 8.56 5.65
N PHE A 33 -9.40 7.74 6.04
CA PHE A 33 -9.09 7.47 7.43
C PHE A 33 -7.72 8.04 7.77
N MET A 34 -7.60 8.64 8.95
CA MET A 34 -6.32 9.13 9.46
C MET A 34 -6.25 9.01 10.97
N THR A 35 -5.17 8.44 11.47
CA THR A 35 -4.84 8.47 12.90
C THR A 35 -3.82 9.56 13.14
N THR A 36 -4.16 10.51 14.00
CA THR A 36 -3.37 11.73 14.26
C THR A 36 -3.22 11.95 15.76
N GLN A 37 -2.28 12.83 16.12
CA GLN A 37 -2.23 13.35 17.48
C GLN A 37 -3.51 14.08 17.85
N THR A 38 -3.96 13.90 19.10
CA THR A 38 -5.11 14.63 19.62
C THR A 38 -4.76 16.10 19.83
N VAL A 39 -5.44 16.98 19.09
CA VAL A 39 -5.24 18.44 19.14
C VAL A 39 -6.24 19.17 20.03
N ARG A 40 -7.13 18.43 20.69
CA ARG A 40 -8.18 19.00 21.54
C ARG A 40 -7.86 18.75 22.99
N ASP A 41 -7.84 19.84 23.76
CA ASP A 41 -7.73 19.76 25.21
C ASP A 41 -9.04 19.27 25.86
N GLU A 42 -9.00 19.03 27.18
CA GLU A 42 -10.15 18.65 28.02
C GLU A 42 -11.40 19.54 27.87
N ARG A 43 -11.26 20.73 27.27
CA ARG A 43 -12.35 21.71 27.05
C ARG A 43 -12.78 21.79 25.59
N TYR A 44 -12.41 20.81 24.78
CA TYR A 44 -12.65 20.75 23.33
C TYR A 44 -11.97 21.88 22.53
N ARG A 45 -11.06 22.66 23.11
CA ARG A 45 -10.37 23.72 22.38
C ARG A 45 -9.28 23.12 21.50
N ILE A 46 -9.21 23.57 20.25
CA ILE A 46 -8.06 23.28 19.38
C ILE A 46 -6.87 24.09 19.90
N VAL A 47 -5.81 23.40 20.29
CA VAL A 47 -4.60 24.05 20.80
C VAL A 47 -3.69 24.57 19.68
N LEU A 48 -2.76 25.44 20.02
CA LEU A 48 -1.76 26.00 19.10
C LEU A 48 -0.50 25.11 19.05
N ASP A 49 0.37 25.35 18.06
CA ASP A 49 1.64 24.63 17.91
C ASP A 49 2.49 24.63 19.19
N GLU A 50 2.56 25.78 19.87
CA GLU A 50 3.34 25.98 21.09
C GLU A 50 2.81 25.21 22.30
N GLU A 51 1.56 24.74 22.22
CA GLU A 51 0.87 23.99 23.28
C GLU A 51 0.95 22.46 23.04
N MET A 52 1.55 22.02 21.93
CA MET A 52 1.73 20.62 21.59
C MET A 52 3.10 20.08 22.03
N PRO A 53 3.22 18.76 22.32
CA PRO A 53 2.15 17.79 22.41
C PRO A 53 1.39 17.90 23.75
N LEU A 54 0.09 17.60 23.74
CA LEU A 54 -0.68 17.46 24.96
C LEU A 54 -0.36 16.13 25.67
N ALA A 55 -0.25 16.15 26.99
CA ALA A 55 -0.19 14.92 27.76
C ALA A 55 -1.54 14.19 27.72
N PRO A 56 -1.59 12.84 27.87
CA PRO A 56 -2.83 12.09 27.80
C PRO A 56 -3.95 12.63 28.69
N ASP A 57 -3.62 13.06 29.91
CA ASP A 57 -4.57 13.62 30.88
C ASP A 57 -5.03 15.06 30.56
N GLU A 58 -4.37 15.71 29.61
CA GLU A 58 -4.73 17.05 29.11
C GLU A 58 -5.57 16.99 27.83
N THR A 59 -5.72 15.82 27.21
CA THR A 59 -6.51 15.65 25.99
C THR A 59 -7.97 15.34 26.27
N ILE A 60 -8.84 15.63 25.29
CA ILE A 60 -10.27 15.35 25.41
C ILE A 60 -10.60 13.86 25.60
N ALA A 61 -9.74 12.99 25.09
CA ALA A 61 -9.95 11.56 24.99
C ALA A 61 -9.20 10.75 26.07
N GLY A 62 -8.35 11.40 26.89
CA GLY A 62 -7.43 10.67 27.76
C GLY A 62 -6.31 9.94 26.98
N ARG A 63 -6.12 10.28 25.70
CA ARG A 63 -5.20 9.62 24.76
C ARG A 63 -4.44 10.63 23.92
N ILE A 64 -3.25 10.25 23.46
CA ILE A 64 -2.39 11.11 22.65
C ILE A 64 -2.73 11.08 21.16
N HIS A 65 -3.51 10.10 20.71
CA HIS A 65 -3.94 9.92 19.33
C HIS A 65 -5.44 9.58 19.24
N HIS A 66 -6.01 9.82 18.06
CA HIS A 66 -7.34 9.34 17.69
C HIS A 66 -7.42 9.10 16.18
N THR A 67 -8.40 8.31 15.76
CA THR A 67 -8.69 8.10 14.33
C THR A 67 -9.86 8.96 13.89
N HIS A 68 -9.68 9.68 12.79
CA HIS A 68 -10.75 10.29 12.03
C HIS A 68 -11.14 9.40 10.85
N GLY A 69 -12.43 9.24 10.61
CA GLY A 69 -12.97 8.71 9.37
C GLY A 69 -13.87 9.74 8.73
N VAL A 70 -13.59 10.05 7.47
CA VAL A 70 -14.31 11.06 6.70
C VAL A 70 -14.86 10.41 5.44
N VAL A 71 -16.17 10.47 5.24
CA VAL A 71 -16.80 10.18 3.95
C VAL A 71 -17.06 11.51 3.26
N LEU A 72 -16.31 11.77 2.21
CA LEU A 72 -16.30 13.05 1.50
C LEU A 72 -17.47 13.15 0.52
N PRO A 73 -17.93 14.37 0.21
CA PRO A 73 -18.95 14.62 -0.81
C PRO A 73 -18.32 14.56 -2.21
N ILE A 74 -17.57 13.50 -2.49
CA ILE A 74 -16.80 13.33 -3.71
C ILE A 74 -17.12 11.96 -4.26
N ARG A 75 -17.65 11.93 -5.48
CA ARG A 75 -17.82 10.70 -6.26
C ARG A 75 -16.72 10.61 -7.33
N PRO A 76 -15.90 9.56 -7.32
CA PRO A 76 -14.99 9.26 -8.44
C PRO A 76 -15.79 8.96 -9.71
N THR A 77 -15.34 9.46 -10.86
CA THR A 77 -15.88 9.14 -12.18
C THR A 77 -14.74 9.04 -13.20
N ASP A 78 -15.02 8.48 -14.38
CA ASP A 78 -14.05 8.36 -15.47
C ASP A 78 -13.50 9.72 -15.95
N GLU A 79 -14.28 10.79 -15.79
CA GLU A 79 -13.86 12.16 -16.14
C GLU A 79 -13.17 12.90 -14.98
N GLY A 80 -12.99 12.22 -13.84
CA GLY A 80 -12.41 12.76 -12.61
C GLY A 80 -13.40 12.86 -11.45
N PRO A 81 -12.95 13.29 -10.27
CA PRO A 81 -13.79 13.43 -9.08
C PRO A 81 -14.80 14.57 -9.25
N VAL A 82 -16.07 14.28 -8.96
CA VAL A 82 -17.14 15.29 -8.96
C VAL A 82 -17.67 15.49 -7.55
N TYR A 83 -18.13 16.70 -7.25
CA TYR A 83 -18.84 16.97 -6.01
C TYR A 83 -20.18 16.22 -6.02
N ASP A 84 -20.39 15.38 -5.01
CA ASP A 84 -21.60 14.59 -4.87
C ASP A 84 -21.89 14.32 -3.38
N PRO A 85 -22.91 14.98 -2.79
CA PRO A 85 -23.14 14.95 -1.35
C PRO A 85 -23.46 13.54 -0.83
N VAL A 86 -23.00 13.24 0.38
CA VAL A 86 -23.39 12.06 1.14
C VAL A 86 -24.82 12.28 1.69
N PRO A 87 -25.75 11.33 1.53
CA PRO A 87 -27.14 11.48 1.96
C PRO A 87 -27.28 11.32 3.48
N THR A 88 -26.77 12.29 4.24
CA THR A 88 -26.92 12.32 5.69
C THR A 88 -28.31 12.81 6.10
N ALA A 89 -28.73 12.52 7.33
CA ALA A 89 -29.99 12.99 7.89
C ALA A 89 -29.82 14.24 8.79
N PHE A 90 -28.62 14.82 8.87
CA PHE A 90 -28.35 15.96 9.73
C PHE A 90 -28.64 17.26 9.00
N GLU A 91 -29.70 17.95 9.40
CA GLU A 91 -30.07 19.26 8.85
C GLU A 91 -29.23 20.37 9.49
N LEU A 92 -28.57 21.15 8.65
CA LEU A 92 -27.80 22.32 9.02
C LEU A 92 -28.75 23.52 9.27
N PRO A 93 -28.31 24.56 9.99
CA PRO A 93 -29.14 25.74 10.28
C PRO A 93 -29.68 26.49 9.04
N ASN A 94 -29.09 26.27 7.86
CA ASN A 94 -29.53 26.84 6.59
C ASN A 94 -30.61 26.01 5.88
N GLY A 95 -31.03 24.87 6.43
CA GLY A 95 -32.01 23.95 5.85
C GLY A 95 -31.43 22.92 4.89
N ASP A 96 -30.13 22.98 4.61
CA ASP A 96 -29.44 21.96 3.81
C ASP A 96 -29.03 20.78 4.70
N HIS A 97 -28.82 19.61 4.11
CA HIS A 97 -28.26 18.47 4.84
C HIS A 97 -26.72 18.55 4.84
N GLN A 98 -26.09 18.09 5.93
CA GLN A 98 -24.63 17.99 5.99
C GLN A 98 -24.14 17.06 4.87
N PRO A 99 -23.25 17.53 3.97
CA PRO A 99 -22.94 16.77 2.75
C PRO A 99 -21.87 15.69 2.95
N PHE A 100 -21.32 15.54 4.17
CA PHE A 100 -20.23 14.62 4.47
C PHE A 100 -20.42 13.97 5.84
N ILE A 101 -19.76 12.83 6.06
CA ILE A 101 -19.70 12.21 7.38
C ILE A 101 -18.29 12.43 7.93
N HIS A 102 -18.18 12.87 9.18
CA HIS A 102 -16.91 12.90 9.92
C HIS A 102 -17.14 12.26 11.28
N ALA A 103 -16.52 11.11 11.48
CA ALA A 103 -16.55 10.36 12.72
C ALA A 103 -15.14 10.36 13.34
N MET A 104 -15.09 10.33 14.66
CA MET A 104 -13.86 10.26 15.43
C MET A 104 -13.95 9.05 16.37
N TRP A 105 -12.88 8.26 16.42
CA TRP A 105 -12.71 7.15 17.34
C TRP A 105 -11.55 7.44 18.27
N GLU A 106 -11.85 7.41 19.56
CA GLU A 106 -10.92 7.72 20.66
C GLU A 106 -10.48 6.45 21.42
N GLN A 107 -10.92 5.28 20.97
CA GLN A 107 -10.57 3.97 21.54
C GLN A 107 -9.74 3.16 20.55
N ASP A 108 -9.04 3.84 19.64
CA ASP A 108 -8.12 3.23 18.70
C ASP A 108 -6.87 2.70 19.40
N GLU A 109 -6.28 1.68 18.78
CA GLU A 109 -5.01 1.08 19.17
C GLU A 109 -4.13 1.05 17.92
N ILE A 110 -2.88 1.51 18.06
CA ILE A 110 -1.89 1.41 17.01
C ILE A 110 -1.16 0.09 17.22
N VAL A 111 -1.31 -0.81 16.25
CA VAL A 111 -0.65 -2.11 16.23
C VAL A 111 0.35 -2.17 15.09
N ASP A 112 1.32 -3.06 15.21
CA ASP A 112 2.22 -3.40 14.12
C ASP A 112 1.52 -4.38 13.16
N GLY A 113 1.66 -4.17 11.85
CA GLY A 113 1.01 -5.00 10.82
C GLY A 113 -0.51 -5.24 11.01
N PRO A 114 -1.37 -4.21 11.13
CA PRO A 114 -2.81 -4.38 11.38
C PRO A 114 -3.56 -5.20 10.32
N PHE A 115 -2.96 -5.36 9.13
CA PHE A 115 -3.51 -6.06 7.98
C PHE A 115 -2.62 -7.23 7.54
N ALA A 116 -1.64 -7.65 8.35
CA ALA A 116 -0.73 -8.74 8.00
C ALA A 116 -1.49 -10.05 7.69
N ASP A 117 -2.62 -10.28 8.38
CA ASP A 117 -3.49 -11.44 8.17
C ASP A 117 -4.80 -11.10 7.41
N TRP A 118 -4.90 -9.91 6.79
CA TRP A 118 -6.14 -9.47 6.13
C TRP A 118 -6.16 -9.86 4.65
N GLU A 119 -7.17 -10.64 4.25
CA GLU A 119 -7.41 -11.03 2.85
C GLU A 119 -8.63 -10.29 2.26
N PHE A 120 -8.61 -10.06 0.94
CA PHE A 120 -9.69 -9.35 0.26
C PHE A 120 -10.98 -10.20 0.24
N PRO A 121 -12.12 -9.70 0.77
CA PRO A 121 -13.36 -10.47 0.79
C PRO A 121 -13.88 -10.74 -0.63
N GLY A 122 -14.01 -12.01 -1.01
CA GLY A 122 -14.51 -12.41 -2.33
C GLY A 122 -13.42 -12.58 -3.40
N ALA A 123 -12.15 -12.64 -3.01
CA ALA A 123 -11.20 -13.44 -3.75
C ALA A 123 -11.66 -14.91 -3.65
N ASP A 124 -12.32 -15.41 -4.69
CA ASP A 124 -12.56 -16.85 -4.83
C ASP A 124 -11.19 -17.57 -4.83
N GLU A 125 -11.15 -18.79 -4.29
CA GLU A 125 -9.98 -19.68 -4.17
C GLU A 125 -9.41 -20.16 -5.53
N ASP A 126 -9.26 -19.27 -6.51
CA ASP A 126 -8.57 -19.54 -7.78
C ASP A 126 -7.54 -18.41 -8.03
N GLU A 127 -6.63 -18.29 -7.09
CA GLU A 127 -5.18 -18.24 -7.30
C GLU A 127 -4.59 -18.18 -5.90
N SER A 128 -4.15 -19.33 -5.42
CA SER A 128 -3.35 -19.43 -4.21
C SER A 128 -2.07 -18.62 -4.39
N ALA A 129 -2.13 -17.33 -4.05
CA ALA A 129 -0.97 -16.63 -3.56
C ALA A 129 -0.58 -17.38 -2.28
N SER A 130 0.37 -18.31 -2.45
CA SER A 130 1.02 -18.96 -1.35
C SER A 130 1.62 -17.87 -0.48
N ASP A 131 0.97 -17.58 0.66
CA ASP A 131 1.63 -17.08 1.86
C ASP A 131 2.67 -18.13 2.29
N GLY A 132 3.78 -18.13 1.56
CA GLY A 132 4.97 -18.85 1.90
C GLY A 132 5.63 -18.09 3.03
N ALA A 133 5.37 -18.51 4.27
CA ALA A 133 6.44 -18.56 5.24
C ALA A 133 7.67 -19.12 4.51
N GLY A 134 8.68 -18.27 4.29
CA GLY A 134 9.74 -18.48 3.31
C GLY A 134 10.23 -19.93 3.25
N SER A 135 10.00 -20.59 2.12
CA SER A 135 10.88 -21.67 1.71
C SER A 135 12.14 -21.02 1.13
N ASP A 136 13.30 -21.43 1.60
CA ASP A 136 14.62 -21.10 1.04
C ASP A 136 14.83 -21.74 -0.36
N GLU A 137 13.77 -21.96 -1.15
CA GLU A 137 13.76 -22.85 -2.33
C GLU A 137 13.33 -22.16 -3.64
N GLY A 138 13.68 -20.88 -3.84
CA GLY A 138 13.62 -20.25 -5.17
C GLY A 138 14.81 -20.65 -6.04
N ASP A 139 14.63 -20.74 -7.37
CA ASP A 139 15.74 -20.93 -8.32
C ASP A 139 16.72 -19.76 -8.26
N PHE A 140 16.20 -18.55 -8.02
CA PHE A 140 16.97 -17.34 -7.79
C PHE A 140 16.47 -16.59 -6.55
N ARG A 141 17.39 -15.96 -5.84
CA ARG A 141 17.11 -15.08 -4.72
C ARG A 141 17.88 -13.78 -4.85
N LEU A 142 17.17 -12.66 -4.72
CA LEU A 142 17.72 -11.30 -4.79
C LEU A 142 17.36 -10.49 -3.53
N LEU A 143 18.20 -9.52 -3.18
CA LEU A 143 17.91 -8.48 -2.19
C LEU A 143 17.70 -7.16 -2.93
N GLY A 144 16.51 -6.57 -2.76
CA GLY A 144 16.10 -5.31 -3.36
C GLY A 144 16.57 -4.12 -2.54
N ASN A 145 17.53 -3.37 -3.08
CA ASN A 145 17.99 -2.08 -2.57
C ASN A 145 18.01 -1.08 -3.72
N ALA A 146 17.59 0.17 -3.50
CA ALA A 146 17.57 1.18 -4.56
C ALA A 146 18.93 1.41 -5.26
N ALA A 147 20.04 0.99 -4.65
CA ALA A 147 21.36 0.99 -5.28
C ALA A 147 21.55 -0.12 -6.33
N ALA A 148 21.00 -1.32 -6.12
CA ALA A 148 21.08 -2.48 -7.02
C ALA A 148 20.21 -3.65 -6.54
N TRP A 149 19.89 -4.57 -7.45
CA TRP A 149 19.55 -5.93 -7.04
C TRP A 149 20.83 -6.64 -6.58
N MET A 150 20.90 -7.11 -5.34
CA MET A 150 22.02 -7.93 -4.87
C MET A 150 21.66 -9.40 -4.99
N GLY A 151 22.51 -10.22 -5.62
CA GLY A 151 22.30 -11.67 -5.63
C GLY A 151 22.51 -12.28 -4.24
N ASP A 152 21.64 -13.23 -3.87
CA ASP A 152 21.69 -13.97 -2.60
C ASP A 152 21.82 -15.48 -2.85
N ALA A 153 21.02 -16.03 -3.78
CA ALA A 153 21.12 -17.43 -4.20
C ALA A 153 20.78 -17.57 -5.70
N PRO A 154 21.35 -18.56 -6.42
CA PRO A 154 22.33 -19.53 -5.97
C PRO A 154 23.71 -18.90 -5.71
N ASP A 155 24.65 -19.68 -5.16
CA ASP A 155 26.05 -19.26 -4.91
C ASP A 155 26.73 -18.62 -6.14
N ALA A 156 26.26 -18.95 -7.35
CA ALA A 156 26.77 -18.40 -8.61
C ALA A 156 26.51 -16.89 -8.76
N ILE A 157 25.45 -16.36 -8.14
CA ILE A 157 25.08 -14.93 -8.22
C ILE A 157 25.27 -14.18 -6.89
N ALA A 158 25.57 -14.89 -5.80
CA ALA A 158 25.68 -14.32 -4.47
C ALA A 158 26.67 -13.14 -4.42
N ASP A 159 26.32 -12.11 -3.64
CA ASP A 159 27.11 -10.89 -3.42
C ASP A 159 27.48 -10.11 -4.69
N THR A 160 26.75 -10.35 -5.79
CA THR A 160 26.94 -9.65 -7.06
C THR A 160 25.83 -8.64 -7.26
N GLU A 161 26.18 -7.40 -7.61
CA GLU A 161 25.22 -6.36 -7.98
C GLU A 161 24.70 -6.61 -9.40
N ASN A 162 23.37 -6.62 -9.55
CA ASN A 162 22.63 -6.87 -10.78
C ASN A 162 23.15 -8.09 -11.57
N PRO A 163 23.20 -9.28 -10.95
CA PRO A 163 23.80 -10.46 -11.57
C PRO A 163 23.04 -10.87 -12.84
N PRO A 164 23.72 -11.40 -13.88
CA PRO A 164 23.01 -12.03 -14.98
C PRO A 164 22.20 -13.22 -14.47
N LEU A 165 20.98 -13.40 -14.99
CA LEU A 165 20.18 -14.61 -14.76
C LEU A 165 20.33 -15.54 -15.95
N GLU A 166 21.00 -16.67 -15.75
CA GLU A 166 21.17 -17.71 -16.76
C GLU A 166 19.95 -18.64 -16.77
N LEU A 167 19.23 -18.72 -17.88
CA LEU A 167 17.96 -19.44 -18.00
C LEU A 167 17.96 -20.45 -19.17
N GLU A 168 17.27 -21.57 -19.01
CA GLU A 168 16.99 -22.54 -20.07
C GLU A 168 15.61 -22.24 -20.69
N GLU A 169 15.54 -22.06 -22.01
CA GLU A 169 14.28 -21.75 -22.70
C GLU A 169 13.20 -22.81 -22.43
N GLY A 170 11.99 -22.34 -22.09
CA GLY A 170 10.84 -23.20 -21.82
C GLY A 170 10.82 -23.80 -20.41
N THR A 171 11.82 -23.51 -19.58
CA THR A 171 11.85 -23.89 -18.16
C THR A 171 11.10 -22.85 -17.32
N GLU A 172 10.31 -23.33 -16.35
CA GLU A 172 9.68 -22.50 -15.33
C GLU A 172 10.69 -22.20 -14.22
N TYR A 173 10.79 -20.93 -13.85
CA TYR A 173 11.67 -20.42 -12.80
C TYR A 173 10.87 -19.72 -11.72
N VAL A 174 11.32 -19.88 -10.49
CA VAL A 174 10.82 -19.21 -9.29
C VAL A 174 11.89 -18.25 -8.78
N LEU A 175 11.65 -16.94 -8.90
CA LEU A 175 12.51 -15.91 -8.33
C LEU A 175 11.88 -15.37 -7.05
N VAL A 176 12.63 -15.39 -5.95
CA VAL A 176 12.23 -14.78 -4.68
C VAL A 176 13.08 -13.54 -4.46
N TRP A 177 12.48 -12.44 -4.03
CA TRP A 177 13.26 -11.26 -3.64
C TRP A 177 12.79 -10.67 -2.32
N GLU A 178 13.73 -10.15 -1.54
CA GLU A 178 13.49 -9.50 -0.25
C GLU A 178 13.77 -8.00 -0.37
N ASN A 179 12.86 -7.16 0.12
CA ASN A 179 13.11 -5.73 0.23
C ASN A 179 13.98 -5.46 1.45
N VAL A 180 15.15 -4.83 1.27
CA VAL A 180 16.11 -4.59 2.36
C VAL A 180 16.33 -3.10 2.65
N ASP A 181 15.49 -2.22 2.10
CA ASP A 181 15.59 -0.77 2.33
C ASP A 181 14.25 -0.05 2.58
N GLY A 182 13.13 -0.76 2.53
CA GLY A 182 11.78 -0.24 2.75
C GLY A 182 11.30 0.75 1.69
N GLN A 183 11.96 0.86 0.54
CA GLN A 183 11.49 1.65 -0.60
C GLN A 183 10.60 0.81 -1.51
N GLN A 184 9.81 1.46 -2.38
CA GLN A 184 8.97 0.73 -3.34
C GLN A 184 9.82 0.06 -4.42
N HIS A 185 9.69 -1.25 -4.52
CA HIS A 185 10.32 -2.06 -5.57
C HIS A 185 9.30 -3.01 -6.19
N ASN A 186 9.59 -3.42 -7.43
CA ASN A 186 8.97 -4.56 -8.07
C ASN A 186 10.00 -5.21 -9.00
N PHE A 187 9.78 -6.46 -9.33
CA PHE A 187 10.60 -7.19 -10.29
C PHE A 187 9.86 -7.25 -11.63
N ALA A 188 10.50 -6.75 -12.69
CA ALA A 188 9.96 -6.75 -14.03
C ALA A 188 10.97 -7.34 -15.01
N ILE A 189 10.46 -7.96 -16.09
CA ILE A 189 11.24 -8.47 -17.21
C ILE A 189 10.79 -7.73 -18.48
N GLU A 190 11.73 -7.28 -19.28
CA GLU A 190 11.49 -6.64 -20.58
C GLU A 190 12.21 -7.35 -21.73
N ASP A 191 11.74 -7.07 -22.94
CA ASP A 191 12.38 -7.51 -24.18
C ASP A 191 13.48 -6.54 -24.68
N GLU A 192 14.15 -6.90 -25.77
CA GLU A 192 15.20 -6.05 -26.38
C GLU A 192 14.70 -4.67 -26.86
N ASN A 193 13.39 -4.48 -26.99
CA ASN A 193 12.76 -3.23 -27.40
C ASN A 193 12.29 -2.38 -26.20
N GLY A 194 12.43 -2.88 -24.97
CA GLY A 194 11.95 -2.25 -23.74
C GLY A 194 10.44 -2.43 -23.50
N GLU A 195 9.81 -3.41 -24.14
CA GLU A 195 8.44 -3.83 -23.84
C GLU A 195 8.43 -4.74 -22.61
N ASN A 196 7.58 -4.43 -21.63
CA ASN A 196 7.43 -5.25 -20.44
C ASN A 196 6.73 -6.57 -20.77
N LEU A 197 7.41 -7.67 -20.50
CA LEU A 197 6.87 -9.03 -20.63
C LEU A 197 6.23 -9.50 -19.33
N LEU A 198 6.78 -9.07 -18.19
CA LEU A 198 6.31 -9.40 -16.86
C LEU A 198 6.59 -8.23 -15.91
N ALA A 199 5.69 -8.00 -14.95
CA ALA A 199 5.93 -7.11 -13.83
C ALA A 199 5.17 -7.60 -12.60
N SER A 200 5.88 -7.77 -11.49
CA SER A 200 5.27 -8.04 -10.20
C SER A 200 4.63 -6.78 -9.62
N GLU A 201 3.79 -6.97 -8.59
CA GLU A 201 3.23 -5.84 -7.83
C GLU A 201 4.31 -5.06 -7.08
N LEU A 202 4.07 -3.77 -6.87
CA LEU A 202 4.95 -2.91 -6.09
C LEU A 202 4.83 -3.23 -4.59
N MET A 203 5.96 -3.50 -3.95
CA MET A 203 6.09 -3.79 -2.52
C MET A 203 7.09 -2.82 -1.87
N GLY A 204 6.74 -2.27 -0.70
CA GLY A 204 7.52 -1.20 -0.04
C GLY A 204 7.72 -1.39 1.47
N GLU A 205 7.70 -2.64 1.94
CA GLU A 205 7.91 -2.98 3.34
C GLU A 205 9.30 -3.60 3.53
N ASP A 206 10.07 -3.10 4.50
CA ASP A 206 11.41 -3.62 4.83
C ASP A 206 11.32 -5.04 5.41
N GLY A 207 12.12 -5.95 4.89
CA GLY A 207 12.12 -7.37 5.21
C GLY A 207 11.01 -8.20 4.54
N ALA A 208 10.09 -7.57 3.79
CA ALA A 208 9.05 -8.29 3.06
C ALA A 208 9.63 -8.99 1.82
N THR A 209 9.08 -10.15 1.49
CA THR A 209 9.49 -10.97 0.33
C THR A 209 8.37 -11.12 -0.68
N GLN A 210 8.71 -11.14 -1.97
CA GLN A 210 7.78 -11.46 -3.05
C GLN A 210 8.35 -12.55 -3.95
N THR A 211 7.50 -13.49 -4.34
CA THR A 211 7.82 -14.58 -5.27
C THR A 211 7.28 -14.25 -6.66
N VAL A 212 8.09 -14.49 -7.69
CA VAL A 212 7.77 -14.27 -9.09
C VAL A 212 8.04 -15.55 -9.86
N GLU A 213 6.98 -16.14 -10.42
CA GLU A 213 7.06 -17.33 -11.27
C GLU A 213 6.98 -16.91 -12.73
N PHE A 214 7.86 -17.47 -13.57
CA PHE A 214 7.86 -17.18 -15.01
C PHE A 214 8.47 -18.31 -15.83
N THR A 215 8.01 -18.46 -17.06
CA THR A 215 8.63 -19.37 -18.04
C THR A 215 9.63 -18.60 -18.87
N ALA A 216 10.88 -19.09 -18.94
CA ALA A 216 11.91 -18.48 -19.75
C ALA A 216 11.58 -18.54 -21.25
N THR A 217 11.74 -17.42 -21.95
CA THR A 217 11.51 -17.31 -23.40
C THR A 217 12.62 -16.54 -24.08
N GLU A 218 12.86 -16.76 -25.38
CA GLU A 218 13.83 -16.01 -26.19
C GLU A 218 13.59 -14.49 -26.24
N ALA A 219 12.38 -14.03 -25.88
CA ALA A 219 12.06 -12.62 -25.86
C ALA A 219 12.64 -11.88 -24.65
N MET A 220 12.98 -12.59 -23.56
CA MET A 220 13.45 -11.98 -22.32
C MET A 220 14.89 -11.48 -22.47
N ALA A 221 15.12 -10.19 -22.21
CA ALA A 221 16.44 -9.57 -22.40
C ALA A 221 17.03 -9.03 -21.10
N GLU A 222 16.25 -8.29 -20.31
CA GLU A 222 16.69 -7.68 -19.07
C GLU A 222 15.61 -7.79 -17.99
N TYR A 223 16.05 -7.84 -16.73
CA TYR A 223 15.18 -7.66 -15.58
C TYR A 223 15.52 -6.36 -14.87
N TYR A 224 14.53 -5.71 -14.28
CA TYR A 224 14.71 -4.41 -13.64
C TYR A 224 13.61 -4.08 -12.62
N CYS A 225 13.85 -3.02 -11.84
CA CYS A 225 12.81 -2.37 -11.05
C CYS A 225 12.25 -1.15 -11.77
N GLN A 226 10.92 -1.04 -11.88
CA GLN A 226 10.28 0.07 -12.59
C GLN A 226 10.42 1.42 -11.87
N VAL A 227 10.61 1.40 -10.55
CA VAL A 227 10.84 2.60 -9.73
C VAL A 227 12.30 3.07 -9.83
N HIS A 228 13.24 2.13 -9.96
CA HIS A 228 14.68 2.39 -10.00
C HIS A 228 15.35 1.80 -11.26
N PRO A 229 14.91 2.17 -12.47
CA PRO A 229 15.24 1.47 -13.72
C PRO A 229 16.71 1.60 -14.17
N ASN A 230 17.45 2.55 -13.57
CA ASN A 230 18.85 2.80 -13.90
C ASN A 230 19.85 2.08 -12.98
N SER A 231 19.43 1.75 -11.75
CA SER A 231 20.32 1.19 -10.72
C SER A 231 20.01 -0.28 -10.43
N MET A 232 18.74 -0.66 -10.48
CA MET A 232 18.26 -2.03 -10.25
C MET A 232 17.90 -2.67 -11.59
N ARG A 233 18.92 -3.11 -12.34
CA ARG A 233 18.77 -3.66 -13.70
C ARG A 233 19.91 -4.64 -14.01
N GLY A 234 19.58 -5.87 -14.40
CA GLY A 234 20.53 -6.88 -14.84
C GLY A 234 20.08 -7.61 -16.11
N SER A 235 20.99 -8.37 -16.72
CA SER A 235 20.73 -9.10 -17.97
C SER A 235 20.12 -10.48 -17.73
N ILE A 236 19.38 -10.96 -18.72
CA ILE A 236 18.92 -12.35 -18.82
C ILE A 236 19.69 -13.01 -19.98
N GLU A 237 20.27 -14.17 -19.72
CA GLU A 237 21.08 -14.91 -20.69
C GLU A 237 20.50 -16.33 -20.86
N LEU A 238 20.23 -16.74 -22.10
CA LEU A 238 19.80 -18.11 -22.38
C LEU A 238 21.01 -19.06 -22.54
N VAL A 239 20.96 -20.22 -21.89
CA VAL A 239 22.03 -21.25 -21.88
C VAL A 239 21.64 -22.59 -22.51
#